data_AF-A0A9X0RBP4-F1
#
_entry.id   AF-A0A9X0RBP4-F1
#
_cell.length_a   1.000
_cell.length_b   1.000
_cell.length_c   1.000
_cell.angle_alpha   90.00
_cell.angle_beta   90.00
_cell.angle_gamma   90.00
#
_symmetry.space_group_name_H-M   'P 1'
#
loop_
_entity.id
_entity.type
_entity.pdbx_description
1 polymer ?
#
loop_
_entity_poly.entity_id
_entity_poly.type
_entity_poly.pdbx_seq_one_letter_code
_entity_poly.pdbx_strand_id
1 'polypeptide(L)' 'MHTLTANDAKRNFGELLLNAQRQPIKISKNSKDAVVVMSIH' A
#
# COMPACT_ATOMS: atom_id res chain seq x y z
N MET A 1 -6.09 -3.50 -7.82
CA MET A 1 -5.48 -2.34 -7.14
C MET A 1 -6.22 -2.09 -5.84
N HIS A 2 -5.56 -2.29 -4.72
CA HIS A 2 -6.12 -2.09 -3.38
C HIS A 2 -5.61 -0.77 -2.78
N THR A 3 -6.45 -0.04 -2.04
CA THR A 3 -6.05 1.25 -1.45
C THR A 3 -6.07 1.16 0.08
N LEU A 4 -4.96 1.57 0.70
CA LEU A 4 -4.80 1.68 2.14
C LEU A 4 -4.65 3.14 2.56
N THR A 5 -4.95 3.44 3.83
CA THR A 5 -4.51 4.71 4.42
C THR A 5 -3.04 4.61 4.82
N ALA A 6 -2.37 5.76 4.94
CA ALA A 6 -1.00 5.82 5.44
C ALA A 6 -0.88 5.23 6.86
N ASN A 7 -1.94 5.30 7.67
CA ASN A 7 -1.94 4.73 9.01
C ASN A 7 -2.06 3.20 8.97
N ASP A 8 -2.90 2.65 8.09
CA ASP A 8 -3.01 1.19 7.89
C ASP A 8 -1.72 0.61 7.32
N ALA A 9 -1.12 1.30 6.34
CA ALA A 9 0.16 0.90 5.75
C ALA A 9 1.29 0.84 6.79
N LYS A 10 1.35 1.80 7.72
CA LYS A 10 2.33 1.80 8.82
C LYS A 10 2.03 0.70 9.84
N ARG A 11 0.77 0.52 10.23
CA ARG A 11 0.36 -0.44 11.26
C ARG A 11 0.53 -1.89 10.79
N ASN A 12 0.23 -2.15 9.52
CA ASN A 12 0.20 -3.50 8.93
C ASN A 12 1.26 -3.66 7.83
N PHE A 13 2.47 -3.15 8.07
CA PHE A 13 3.50 -3.07 7.03
C PHE A 13 3.90 -4.45 6.44
N GLY A 14 3.97 -5.49 7.27
CA GLY A 14 4.27 -6.85 6.79
C GLY A 14 3.22 -7.40 5.81
N GLU A 15 1.94 -7.20 6.11
CA GLU A 15 0.83 -7.61 5.23
C GLU A 15 0.81 -6.79 3.93
N LEU A 16 1.12 -5.50 4.03
CA LEU A 16 1.28 -4.63 2.86
C LEU A 16 2.35 -5.18 1.91
N LEU A 17 3.53 -5.58 2.43
CA LEU A 17 4.60 -6.14 1.60
C LEU A 17 4.17 -7.45 0.93
N LEU A 18 3.52 -8.36 1.68
CA LEU A 18 3.01 -9.61 1.12
C LEU A 18 1.98 -9.39 0.00
N ASN A 19 1.10 -8.41 0.16
CA ASN A 19 0.10 -8.10 -0.84
C ASN A 19 0.69 -7.36 -2.06
N ALA A 20 1.70 -6.50 -1.85
CA ALA A 20 2.41 -5.80 -2.91
C ALA A 20 3.21 -6.74 -3.85
N GLN A 21 3.52 -7.97 -3.41
CA GLN A 21 4.06 -9.02 -4.27
C GLN A 21 3.06 -9.54 -5.31
N ARG A 22 1.75 -9.44 -5.04
CA ARG A 22 0.70 -10.00 -5.90
C ARG A 22 0.03 -8.96 -6.78
N GLN A 23 -0.12 -7.73 -6.28
CA GLN A 23 -0.74 -6.64 -7.02
C GLN A 23 -0.29 -5.27 -6.49
N PRO A 24 -0.37 -4.21 -7.31
CA PRO A 24 -0.12 -2.85 -6.86
C PRO A 24 -1.07 -2.42 -5.73
N ILE A 25 -0.49 -1.82 -4.68
CA ILE A 25 -1.21 -1.24 -3.54
C ILE A 25 -1.01 0.27 -3.53
N LYS A 26 -2.12 1.00 -3.52
CA LYS A 26 -2.16 2.44 -3.38
C LYS A 26 -2.20 2.82 -1.90
N ILE A 27 -1.45 3.85 -1.53
CA ILE A 27 -1.50 4.41 -0.18
C ILE A 27 -1.97 5.85 -0.29
N SER A 28 -3.03 6.16 0.45
CA SER A 28 -3.62 7.49 0.55
C SER A 28 -3.27 8.15 1.90
N LYS A 29 -3.10 9.46 1.91
CA LYS A 29 -2.91 10.26 3.11
C LYS A 29 -3.86 11.45 3.05
N ASN A 30 -4.66 11.67 4.10
CA ASN A 30 -5.63 12.77 4.16
C ASN A 30 -6.55 12.80 2.92
N SER A 31 -7.08 11.63 2.53
CA SER A 31 -7.95 11.44 1.37
C SER A 31 -7.34 11.77 0.00
N LYS A 32 -6.03 12.02 -0.07
CA LYS A 32 -5.28 12.18 -1.32
C LYS A 32 -4.43 10.96 -1.58
N ASP A 33 -4.36 10.55 -2.85
CA ASP A 33 -3.45 9.53 -3.31
C ASP A 33 -2.02 10.01 -3.16
N ALA A 34 -1.20 9.26 -2.42
CA ALA A 34 0.17 9.68 -2.12
C ALA A 34 1.19 8.85 -2.89
N VAL A 35 1.08 7.52 -2.84
CA VAL A 35 2.06 6.60 -3.44
C VAL A 35 1.42 5.27 -3.87
N VAL A 36 2.11 4.52 -4.73
CA VAL A 36 1.77 3.13 -5.08
C VAL A 36 2.98 2.25 -4.79
N VAL A 37 2.76 1.11 -4.12
CA VAL A 37 3.76 0.09 -3.81
C VAL A 37 3.50 -1.12 -4.69
N MET A 38 4.55 -1.61 -5.35
CA MET A 38 4.54 -2.81 -6.18
C MET A 38 5.87 -3.54 -6.06
N SER A 39 5.85 -4.86 -6.16
CA SER A 39 7.08 -5.61 -6.40
C SER A 39 7.58 -5.36 -7.82
N ILE A 40 8.91 -5.34 -7.97
CA ILE A 40 9.61 -5.03 -9.23
C ILE A 40 10.44 -6.23 -9.72
N HIS A 41 10.04 -7.45 -9.34
CA HIS A 41 10.69 -8.71 -9.72
C HIS A 41 9.69 -9.63 -10.41
#